data_AF-A0AB33AHZ8-F1
#
_entry.id   AF-A0AB33AHZ8-F1
#
_cell.length_a   1.000
_cell.length_b   1.000
_cell.length_c   1.000
_cell.angle_alpha   90.00
_cell.angle_beta   90.00
_cell.angle_gamma   90.00
#
_symmetry.space_group_name_H-M   'P 1'
#
loop_
_entity.id
_entity.type
_entity.pdbx_description
1 polymer ?
#
loop_
_entity_poly.entity_id
_entity_poly.type
_entity_poly.pdbx_seq_one_letter_code
_entity_poly.pdbx_strand_id
1 'polypeptide(L)'
;MPESAFDPAPVRQIWQELGIPGIVDVHTHFMPKSVMDKVWAYFDSAGPLVGRPWPITYRAEESQRVTTLRDFGVLRFTSLVYPHKPQMAAWLNQWAGQFAAQTPDCIHTATFFPEPGAADYVREAIDAGVGVFKGPHSGRCLLPDRSAAGPGVGPHRGRRRSGGDPLRVWPGTGRIHRS
;
A
#
# COMPACT_ATOMS: atom_id res chain seq x y z
N MET A 1 -12.35 -15.70 22.28
CA MET A 1 -11.52 -15.07 21.22
C MET A 1 -11.85 -15.80 19.94
N PRO A 2 -12.26 -15.16 18.83
CA PRO A 2 -12.35 -15.90 17.59
C PRO A 2 -10.91 -16.21 17.18
N GLU A 3 -10.61 -17.50 17.14
CA GLU A 3 -9.46 -18.08 16.46
C GLU A 3 -9.30 -17.35 15.12
N SER A 4 -8.07 -16.93 14.78
CA SER A 4 -7.74 -16.53 13.41
C SER A 4 -8.38 -17.55 12.47
N ALA A 5 -9.17 -17.12 11.49
CA ALA A 5 -9.94 -18.02 10.60
C ALA A 5 -9.06 -18.98 9.76
N PHE A 6 -7.76 -18.99 10.01
CA PHE A 6 -6.73 -19.72 9.31
C PHE A 6 -5.70 -20.26 10.31
N ASP A 7 -5.38 -21.53 10.15
CA ASP A 7 -4.23 -22.18 10.78
C ASP A 7 -2.92 -21.62 10.18
N PRO A 8 -2.02 -21.02 10.98
CA PRO A 8 -0.76 -20.48 10.49
C PRO A 8 0.30 -21.57 10.23
N ALA A 9 0.13 -22.79 10.73
CA ALA A 9 1.17 -23.83 10.69
C ALA A 9 1.66 -24.15 9.26
N PRO A 10 0.81 -24.29 8.24
CA PRO A 10 1.27 -24.57 6.88
C PRO A 10 2.14 -23.45 6.30
N VAL A 11 1.82 -22.17 6.61
CA VAL A 11 2.62 -21.03 6.15
C VAL A 11 3.94 -20.95 6.92
N ARG A 12 3.92 -21.24 8.23
CA ARG A 12 5.13 -21.28 9.05
C ARG A 12 6.13 -22.31 8.58
N GLN A 13 5.64 -23.51 8.26
CA GLN A 13 6.46 -24.60 7.76
C GLN A 13 7.29 -24.17 6.53
N ILE A 14 6.71 -23.41 5.60
CA ILE A 14 7.39 -22.95 4.38
C ILE A 14 8.67 -22.16 4.70
N TRP A 15 8.58 -21.12 5.54
CA TRP A 15 9.75 -20.29 5.80
C TRP A 15 10.74 -20.95 6.77
N GLN A 16 10.26 -21.84 7.64
CA GLN A 16 11.11 -22.64 8.53
C GLN A 16 11.96 -23.64 7.74
N GLU A 17 11.38 -24.37 6.78
CA GLU A 17 12.11 -25.30 5.91
C GLU A 17 13.14 -24.59 5.03
N LEU A 18 12.85 -23.36 4.62
CA LEU A 18 13.79 -22.51 3.88
C LEU A 18 14.91 -21.93 4.76
N GLY A 19 14.83 -22.07 6.09
CA GLY A 19 15.83 -21.54 7.03
C GLY A 19 15.89 -20.01 7.08
N ILE A 20 14.82 -19.31 6.70
CA ILE A 20 14.72 -17.83 6.71
C ILE A 20 13.92 -17.36 7.93
N PRO A 21 14.08 -16.11 8.40
CA PRO A 21 13.46 -15.68 9.66
C PRO A 21 11.94 -15.42 9.60
N GLY A 22 11.35 -15.40 8.39
CA GLY A 22 9.93 -15.10 8.18
C GLY A 22 9.67 -14.53 6.78
N ILE A 23 8.49 -13.93 6.61
CA ILE A 23 7.98 -13.45 5.30
C ILE A 23 7.87 -11.92 5.29
N VAL A 24 8.07 -11.31 4.13
CA VAL A 24 7.66 -9.92 3.86
C VAL A 24 6.50 -9.94 2.90
N ASP A 25 5.34 -9.42 3.30
CA ASP A 25 4.17 -9.32 2.42
C ASP A 25 4.13 -7.95 1.73
N VAL A 26 4.44 -7.97 0.43
CA VAL A 26 4.47 -6.76 -0.41
C VAL A 26 3.10 -6.38 -0.97
N HIS A 27 2.04 -7.15 -0.68
CA HIS A 27 0.70 -6.95 -1.22
C HIS A 27 -0.40 -7.14 -0.17
N THR A 28 -0.33 -6.39 0.93
CA THR A 28 -1.44 -6.31 1.90
C THR A 28 -2.20 -5.00 1.74
N HIS A 29 -3.52 -5.06 1.97
CA HIS A 29 -4.40 -3.91 1.92
C HIS A 29 -4.92 -3.58 3.32
N PHE A 30 -4.51 -2.44 3.85
CA PHE A 30 -5.13 -1.80 5.00
C PHE A 30 -5.59 -0.41 4.59
N MET A 31 -6.77 -0.02 5.06
CA MET A 31 -7.39 1.22 4.66
C MET A 31 -8.34 1.69 5.78
N PRO A 32 -8.69 2.98 5.81
CA PRO A 32 -9.65 3.50 6.78
C PRO A 32 -10.93 2.67 6.79
N LYS A 33 -11.50 2.44 7.97
CA LYS A 33 -12.67 1.56 8.17
C LYS A 33 -13.80 1.85 7.18
N SER A 34 -14.15 3.11 6.97
CA SER A 34 -15.23 3.50 6.05
C SER A 34 -14.95 3.17 4.58
N VAL A 35 -13.68 3.05 4.18
CA VAL A 35 -13.27 2.56 2.85
C VAL A 35 -13.32 1.04 2.83
N MET A 36 -12.82 0.37 3.87
CA MET A 36 -12.85 -1.09 3.98
C MET A 36 -14.29 -1.62 3.92
N ASP A 37 -15.20 -0.99 4.67
CA ASP A 37 -16.63 -1.36 4.68
C ASP A 37 -17.25 -1.25 3.27
N LYS A 38 -16.85 -0.24 2.47
CA LYS A 38 -17.29 -0.09 1.07
C LYS A 38 -16.69 -1.15 0.15
N VAL A 39 -15.42 -1.50 0.36
CA VAL A 39 -14.76 -2.58 -0.40
C VAL A 39 -15.44 -3.91 -0.12
N TRP A 40 -15.73 -4.20 1.15
CA TRP A 40 -16.48 -5.40 1.53
C TRP A 40 -17.88 -5.41 0.92
N ALA A 41 -18.63 -4.31 1.03
CA ALA A 41 -19.95 -4.19 0.42
C ALA A 41 -19.91 -4.36 -1.11
N TYR A 42 -18.86 -3.86 -1.78
CA TYR A 42 -18.65 -4.08 -3.22
C TYR A 42 -18.49 -5.57 -3.53
N PHE A 43 -17.63 -6.29 -2.81
CA PHE A 43 -17.46 -7.73 -3.03
C PHE A 43 -18.69 -8.55 -2.63
N ASP A 44 -19.47 -8.10 -1.65
CA ASP A 44 -20.73 -8.73 -1.26
C ASP A 44 -21.85 -8.54 -2.29
N SER A 45 -21.90 -7.37 -2.93
CA SER A 45 -22.94 -7.03 -3.91
C SER A 45 -22.60 -7.40 -5.35
N ALA A 46 -21.31 -7.61 -5.69
CA ALA A 46 -20.83 -7.70 -7.06
C ALA A 46 -20.22 -9.06 -7.48
N GLY A 47 -20.56 -10.19 -6.87
CA GLY A 47 -20.26 -11.47 -7.52
C GLY A 47 -21.13 -11.64 -8.78
N PRO A 48 -20.64 -11.80 -10.04
CA PRO A 48 -19.31 -12.13 -10.54
C PRO A 48 -18.83 -11.28 -11.76
N LEU A 49 -17.79 -10.45 -11.63
CA LEU A 49 -16.89 -10.19 -12.78
C LEU A 49 -15.93 -11.37 -13.02
N VAL A 50 -15.94 -12.39 -12.15
CA VAL A 50 -14.93 -13.46 -12.06
C VAL A 50 -15.51 -14.89 -12.11
N GLY A 51 -16.81 -15.05 -12.42
CA GLY A 51 -17.50 -16.34 -12.56
C GLY A 51 -17.64 -17.20 -11.30
N ARG A 52 -17.19 -16.74 -10.11
CA ARG A 52 -17.27 -17.47 -8.84
C ARG A 52 -17.44 -16.54 -7.63
N PRO A 53 -18.05 -17.00 -6.52
CA PRO A 53 -18.06 -16.27 -5.26
C PRO A 53 -16.64 -15.96 -4.79
N TRP A 54 -16.40 -14.74 -4.29
CA TRP A 54 -15.15 -14.33 -3.65
C TRP A 54 -15.43 -13.97 -2.18
N PRO A 55 -15.56 -14.98 -1.30
CA PRO A 55 -15.90 -14.73 0.10
C PRO A 55 -14.75 -14.05 0.83
N ILE A 56 -15.00 -12.89 1.42
CA ILE A 56 -14.06 -12.24 2.34
C ILE A 56 -14.16 -12.94 3.69
N THR A 57 -13.19 -13.79 3.97
CA THR A 57 -13.13 -14.66 5.15
C THR A 57 -12.45 -14.00 6.35
N TYR A 58 -11.73 -12.90 6.14
CA TYR A 58 -10.97 -12.17 7.17
C TYR A 58 -11.68 -10.89 7.66
N ARG A 59 -13.01 -10.92 7.87
CA ARG A 59 -13.80 -9.79 8.40
C ARG A 59 -13.54 -9.57 9.88
N ALA A 60 -12.32 -9.17 10.18
CA ALA A 60 -11.84 -8.92 11.52
C ALA A 60 -11.45 -7.44 11.65
N GLU A 61 -11.45 -6.97 12.89
CA GLU A 61 -10.93 -5.64 13.22
C GLU A 61 -9.47 -5.51 12.78
N GLU A 62 -9.05 -4.27 12.49
CA GLU A 62 -7.72 -3.99 11.95
C GLU A 62 -6.60 -4.62 12.78
N SER A 63 -6.65 -4.49 14.10
CA SER A 63 -5.67 -5.07 15.02
C SER A 63 -5.62 -6.60 14.95
N GLN A 64 -6.77 -7.26 14.79
CA GLN A 64 -6.81 -8.72 14.65
C GLN A 64 -6.21 -9.16 13.31
N ARG A 65 -6.46 -8.42 12.21
CA ARG A 65 -5.82 -8.69 10.92
C ARG A 65 -4.30 -8.51 10.97
N VAL A 66 -3.79 -7.51 11.71
CA VAL A 66 -2.35 -7.36 11.95
C VAL A 66 -1.80 -8.54 12.76
N THR A 67 -2.49 -8.97 13.81
CA THR A 67 -2.09 -10.15 14.58
C THR A 67 -2.05 -11.41 13.71
N THR A 68 -3.03 -11.62 12.85
CA THR A 68 -3.03 -12.74 11.90
C THR A 68 -1.79 -12.74 10.99
N LEU A 69 -1.32 -11.59 10.51
CA LEU A 69 -0.07 -11.51 9.73
C LEU A 69 1.14 -11.94 10.56
N ARG A 70 1.22 -11.47 11.82
CA ARG A 70 2.29 -11.88 12.75
C ARG A 70 2.23 -13.38 13.02
N ASP A 71 1.03 -13.94 13.17
CA ASP A 71 0.83 -15.37 13.36
C ASP A 71 1.33 -16.18 12.17
N PHE A 72 1.18 -15.71 10.94
CA PHE A 72 1.78 -16.36 9.76
C PHE A 72 3.31 -16.26 9.69
N GLY A 73 3.95 -15.44 10.55
CA GLY A 73 5.38 -15.16 10.49
C GLY A 73 5.73 -14.03 9.51
N VAL A 74 4.79 -13.14 9.22
CA VAL A 74 5.06 -11.93 8.43
C VAL A 74 5.79 -10.91 9.32
N LEU A 75 7.01 -10.58 8.93
CA LEU A 75 7.89 -9.65 9.63
C LEU A 75 7.62 -8.19 9.23
N ARG A 76 7.31 -7.96 7.95
CA ARG A 76 6.99 -6.64 7.39
C ARG A 76 5.90 -6.77 6.35
N PHE A 77 5.02 -5.78 6.29
CA PHE A 77 3.96 -5.75 5.26
C PHE A 77 3.68 -4.33 4.76
N THR A 78 2.87 -4.21 3.71
CA THR A 78 2.45 -2.91 3.13
C THR A 78 0.97 -2.66 3.40
N SER A 79 0.49 -1.41 3.30
CA SER A 79 -0.95 -1.10 3.41
C SER A 79 -1.64 -0.84 2.07
N LEU A 80 -0.87 -0.72 0.98
CA LEU A 80 -1.26 -0.53 -0.43
C LEU A 80 -2.59 0.21 -0.70
N VAL A 81 -2.84 1.31 0.02
CA VAL A 81 -3.97 2.21 -0.26
C VAL A 81 -3.88 2.77 -1.68
N TYR A 82 -5.01 2.88 -2.37
CA TYR A 82 -5.07 3.44 -3.72
C TYR A 82 -6.35 4.26 -3.95
N PRO A 83 -6.24 5.49 -4.48
CA PRO A 83 -7.37 6.36 -4.80
C PRO A 83 -8.06 5.94 -6.10
N HIS A 84 -9.37 5.75 -6.07
CA HIS A 84 -10.17 5.47 -7.27
C HIS A 84 -10.73 6.74 -7.93
N LYS A 85 -10.57 7.91 -7.31
CA LYS A 85 -11.03 9.20 -7.82
C LYS A 85 -10.16 10.37 -7.28
N PRO A 86 -10.23 11.56 -7.89
CA PRO A 86 -9.54 12.76 -7.39
C PRO A 86 -9.86 13.06 -5.92
N GLN A 87 -8.97 13.82 -5.28
CA GLN A 87 -9.05 14.31 -3.90
C GLN A 87 -8.99 13.21 -2.84
N MET A 88 -8.62 11.98 -3.22
CA MET A 88 -8.44 10.88 -2.29
C MET A 88 -7.01 10.66 -1.81
N ALA A 89 -6.03 10.93 -2.68
CA ALA A 89 -4.65 10.53 -2.44
C ALA A 89 -4.05 11.17 -1.17
N ALA A 90 -4.23 12.49 -1.00
CA ALA A 90 -3.62 13.23 0.11
C ALA A 90 -4.05 12.68 1.48
N TRP A 91 -5.35 12.51 1.73
CA TRP A 91 -5.83 12.03 3.02
C TRP A 91 -5.59 10.52 3.22
N LEU A 92 -5.53 9.73 2.14
CA LEU A 92 -5.08 8.33 2.22
C LEU A 92 -3.61 8.24 2.61
N ASN A 93 -2.75 9.14 2.13
CA ASN A 93 -1.35 9.22 2.53
C ASN A 93 -1.21 9.59 4.00
N GLN A 94 -2.00 10.57 4.48
CA GLN A 94 -2.04 10.92 5.91
C GLN A 94 -2.43 9.72 6.77
N TRP A 95 -3.48 9.00 6.38
CA TRP A 95 -3.90 7.80 7.08
C TRP A 95 -2.82 6.70 7.07
N ALA A 96 -2.19 6.45 5.91
CA ALA A 96 -1.18 5.40 5.78
C ALA A 96 0.10 5.72 6.60
N GLY A 97 0.48 6.99 6.70
CA GLY A 97 1.56 7.43 7.59
C GLY A 97 1.22 7.22 9.06
N GLN A 98 0.00 7.56 9.49
CA GLN A 98 -0.46 7.30 10.87
C GLN A 98 -0.52 5.81 11.19
N PHE A 99 -1.02 5.00 10.25
CA PHE A 99 -1.10 3.55 10.41
C PHE A 99 0.30 2.93 10.57
N ALA A 100 1.28 3.34 9.76
CA ALA A 100 2.66 2.88 9.87
C ALA A 100 3.32 3.35 11.18
N ALA A 101 3.00 4.54 11.68
CA ALA A 101 3.50 5.02 12.97
C ALA A 101 2.93 4.20 14.16
N GLN A 102 1.70 3.72 14.06
CA GLN A 102 1.03 2.93 15.09
C GLN A 102 1.30 1.41 14.96
N THR A 103 1.71 0.96 13.77
CA THR A 103 1.96 -0.44 13.44
C THR A 103 3.37 -0.60 12.88
N PRO A 104 4.40 -0.81 13.73
CA PRO A 104 5.81 -0.81 13.31
C PRO A 104 6.18 -1.83 12.22
N ASP A 105 5.42 -2.93 12.12
CA ASP A 105 5.61 -3.96 11.10
C ASP A 105 5.19 -3.47 9.70
N CYS A 106 4.29 -2.48 9.64
CA CYS A 106 3.84 -1.89 8.38
C CYS A 106 4.91 -0.95 7.82
N ILE A 107 5.27 -1.18 6.56
CA ILE A 107 6.08 -0.27 5.76
C ILE A 107 5.23 0.95 5.43
N HIS A 108 5.72 2.15 5.76
CA HIS A 108 5.08 3.41 5.40
C HIS A 108 4.88 3.46 3.88
N THR A 109 3.61 3.36 3.48
CA THR A 109 3.17 3.35 2.09
C THR A 109 2.48 4.66 1.76
N ALA A 110 2.65 5.16 0.53
CA ALA A 110 1.88 6.27 0.00
C ALA A 110 1.34 5.95 -1.39
N THR A 111 0.51 6.83 -1.93
CA THR A 111 -0.11 6.71 -3.24
C THR A 111 -0.28 8.09 -3.88
N PHE A 112 -0.67 8.11 -5.15
CA PHE A 112 -0.95 9.33 -5.88
C PHE A 112 -2.04 9.11 -6.93
N PHE A 113 -2.73 10.19 -7.26
CA PHE A 113 -3.74 10.27 -8.29
C PHE A 113 -3.33 11.35 -9.30
N PRO A 114 -3.56 11.20 -10.61
CA PRO A 114 -3.23 12.24 -11.59
C PRO A 114 -4.15 13.46 -11.43
N GLU A 115 -3.77 14.38 -10.54
CA GLU A 115 -4.47 15.62 -10.23
C GLU A 115 -3.48 16.77 -9.96
N PRO A 116 -3.89 18.04 -10.07
CA PRO A 116 -2.97 19.18 -9.93
C PRO A 116 -2.13 19.18 -8.65
N GLY A 117 -2.71 18.76 -7.52
CA GLY A 117 -2.02 18.70 -6.22
C GLY A 117 -1.10 17.50 -6.01
N ALA A 118 -0.89 16.65 -7.03
CA ALA A 118 -0.17 15.39 -6.87
C ALA A 118 1.30 15.54 -6.49
N ALA A 119 1.96 16.55 -7.05
CA ALA A 119 3.36 16.80 -6.76
C ALA A 119 3.59 17.15 -5.27
N ASP A 120 2.64 17.84 -4.65
CA ASP A 120 2.77 18.35 -3.29
C ASP A 120 2.69 17.21 -2.27
N TYR A 121 1.60 16.41 -2.29
CA TYR A 121 1.47 15.31 -1.34
C TYR A 121 2.45 14.16 -1.59
N VAL A 122 2.98 14.01 -2.83
CA VAL A 122 4.07 13.05 -3.11
C VAL A 122 5.35 13.52 -2.44
N ARG A 123 5.66 14.82 -2.52
CA ARG A 123 6.82 15.40 -1.84
C ARG A 123 6.70 15.27 -0.34
N GLU A 124 5.54 15.61 0.23
CA GLU A 124 5.26 15.46 1.66
C GLU A 124 5.46 14.00 2.12
N ALA A 125 4.98 13.02 1.36
CA ALA A 125 5.16 11.61 1.68
C ALA A 125 6.65 11.18 1.63
N ILE A 126 7.41 11.69 0.66
CA ILE A 126 8.86 11.44 0.56
C ILE A 126 9.59 12.05 1.76
N ASP A 127 9.28 13.29 2.11
CA ASP A 127 9.89 13.99 3.25
C ASP A 127 9.53 13.32 4.59
N ALA A 128 8.34 12.71 4.67
CA ALA A 128 7.89 11.89 5.80
C ALA A 128 8.47 10.45 5.81
N GLY A 129 9.36 10.09 4.88
CA GLY A 129 10.07 8.82 4.90
C GLY A 129 9.26 7.63 4.38
N VAL A 130 8.39 7.84 3.40
CA VAL A 130 7.69 6.73 2.72
C VAL A 130 8.70 5.72 2.14
N GLY A 131 8.44 4.43 2.35
CA GLY A 131 9.24 3.34 1.79
C GLY A 131 8.71 2.82 0.44
N VAL A 132 7.39 2.84 0.25
CA VAL A 132 6.71 2.27 -0.92
C VAL A 132 5.61 3.18 -1.45
N PHE A 133 5.54 3.36 -2.76
CA PHE A 133 4.38 3.96 -3.42
C PHE A 133 3.52 2.90 -4.12
N LYS A 134 2.20 2.94 -3.92
CA LYS A 134 1.22 2.24 -4.75
C LYS A 134 0.77 3.17 -5.88
N GLY A 135 1.15 2.83 -7.11
CA GLY A 135 0.80 3.61 -8.31
C GLY A 135 -0.51 3.17 -8.97
N PRO A 136 -1.14 4.05 -9.79
CA PRO A 136 -2.30 3.71 -10.61
C PRO A 136 -1.98 2.65 -11.67
N HIS A 137 -3.00 1.86 -12.01
CA HIS A 137 -2.90 0.76 -12.99
C HIS A 137 -2.41 1.21 -14.38
N SER A 138 -2.65 2.46 -14.76
CA SER A 138 -2.34 2.95 -16.12
C SER A 138 -0.85 3.16 -16.40
N GLY A 139 0.04 2.99 -15.41
CA GLY A 139 1.50 3.11 -15.59
C GLY A 139 1.99 4.50 -16.05
N ARG A 140 1.08 5.43 -16.34
CA ARG A 140 1.38 6.77 -16.83
C ARG A 140 1.53 7.70 -15.65
N CYS A 141 2.70 7.62 -15.03
CA CYS A 141 3.17 8.60 -14.06
C CYS A 141 3.66 9.83 -14.84
N LEU A 142 2.77 10.77 -15.12
CA LEU A 142 3.18 12.13 -15.49
C LEU A 142 3.44 12.88 -14.19
N LEU A 143 4.60 12.64 -13.56
CA LEU A 143 5.15 13.66 -12.69
C LEU A 143 5.46 14.86 -13.61
N PRO A 144 5.12 16.10 -13.21
CA PRO A 144 5.57 17.26 -13.96
C PRO A 144 7.09 17.16 -14.09
N ASP A 145 7.55 17.30 -15.34
CA ASP A 145 8.94 17.27 -15.69
C ASP A 145 9.73 18.18 -14.74
N ARG A 146 10.91 17.72 -14.28
CA ARG A 146 11.86 18.56 -13.53
C ARG A 146 12.37 19.76 -14.35
N SER A 147 11.94 19.90 -15.60
CA SER A 147 12.32 20.96 -16.54
C SER A 147 11.69 22.34 -16.31
N ALA A 148 10.86 22.55 -15.28
CA ALA A 148 10.36 23.89 -14.95
C ALA A 148 11.27 24.68 -13.97
N ALA A 149 12.55 24.35 -13.86
CA ALA A 149 13.55 25.23 -13.26
C ALA A 149 14.11 26.14 -14.36
N GLY A 150 13.93 27.45 -14.21
CA GLY A 150 14.44 28.47 -15.13
C GLY A 150 15.94 28.34 -15.42
N PRO A 151 16.44 28.97 -16.49
CA PRO A 151 17.80 28.76 -16.96
C PRO A 151 18.77 29.38 -15.95
N GLY A 152 19.59 28.54 -15.30
CA GLY A 152 20.76 29.02 -14.58
C GLY A 152 21.02 28.40 -13.21
N VAL A 153 21.06 27.07 -13.09
CA VAL A 153 21.92 26.43 -12.07
C VAL A 153 22.47 25.14 -12.66
N GLY A 154 23.80 25.01 -12.69
CA GLY A 154 24.50 23.83 -13.18
C GLY A 154 24.16 22.54 -12.41
N PRO A 155 24.69 21.38 -12.84
CA PRO A 155 24.23 20.08 -12.36
C PRO A 155 24.57 19.89 -10.88
N HIS A 156 23.62 20.18 -9.99
CA HIS A 156 23.67 19.72 -8.62
C HIS A 156 23.41 18.21 -8.62
N ARG A 157 24.50 17.43 -8.55
CA ARG A 157 24.44 16.06 -8.02
C ARG A 157 23.86 16.15 -6.61
N GLY A 158 22.58 15.82 -6.46
CA GLY A 158 21.97 15.66 -5.15
C GLY A 158 22.78 14.66 -4.35
N ARG A 159 23.35 15.09 -3.23
CA ARG A 159 24.00 14.21 -2.26
C ARG A 159 23.02 13.10 -1.89
N ARG A 160 23.34 11.87 -2.27
CA ARG A 160 22.80 10.69 -1.60
C ARG A 160 23.14 10.85 -0.12
N ARG A 161 22.15 10.89 0.77
CA ARG A 161 22.37 10.47 2.15
C ARG A 161 22.70 8.99 2.07
N SER A 162 23.94 8.64 2.37
CA SER A 162 24.36 7.27 2.60
C SER A 162 23.51 6.68 3.73
N GLY A 163 22.60 5.76 3.41
CA GLY A 163 21.83 5.00 4.41
C GLY A 163 20.32 4.90 4.20
N GLY A 164 19.71 5.52 3.18
CA GLY A 164 18.28 5.38 2.90
C GLY A 164 17.97 4.22 1.95
N ASP A 165 17.04 3.34 2.31
CA ASP A 165 16.50 2.31 1.43
C ASP A 165 15.93 2.93 0.14
N PRO A 166 16.11 2.29 -1.03
CA PRO A 166 15.60 2.82 -2.29
C PRO A 166 14.06 2.86 -2.28
N LEU A 167 13.48 3.98 -2.72
CA LEU A 167 12.05 4.11 -2.95
C LEU A 167 11.55 3.04 -3.93
N ARG A 168 10.53 2.27 -3.53
CA ARG A 168 9.93 1.23 -4.39
C ARG A 168 8.55 1.66 -4.86
N VAL A 169 8.26 1.51 -6.16
CA VAL A 169 6.93 1.75 -6.73
C VAL A 169 6.31 0.40 -7.10
N TRP A 170 5.12 0.11 -6.58
CA TRP A 170 4.37 -1.10 -6.86
C TRP A 170 3.16 -0.80 -7.77
N PRO A 171 2.99 -1.49 -8.92
CA PRO A 171 1.87 -1.25 -9.83
C PRO A 171 0.53 -1.83 -9.31
N GLY A 172 -0.60 -1.22 -9.70
CA GLY A 172 -1.95 -1.73 -9.43
C GLY A 172 -2.35 -2.88 -10.37
N THR A 173 -3.03 -3.90 -9.84
CA THR A 173 -3.70 -4.97 -10.62
C THR A 173 -5.21 -4.70 -10.62
N GLY A 174 -5.74 -4.06 -11.66
CA GLY A 174 -7.19 -3.85 -11.81
C GLY A 174 -7.54 -3.05 -13.06
N ARG A 175 -8.20 -3.68 -14.04
CA ARG A 175 -8.78 -2.98 -15.20
C ARG A 175 -10.01 -2.19 -14.74
N ILE A 176 -9.98 -0.88 -14.88
CA ILE A 176 -11.17 -0.03 -14.73
C ILE A 176 -11.77 0.11 -16.13
N HIS A 177 -12.85 -0.61 -16.43
CA HIS A 177 -13.68 -0.32 -17.60
C HIS A 177 -14.48 0.96 -17.31
N ARG A 178 -14.30 1.99 -18.14
CA ARG A 178 -15.19 3.15 -18.19
C ARG A 178 -16.39 2.78 -19.06
N SER A 179 -17.56 2.74 -18.46
CA SER A 179 -18.86 2.87 -19.15
C SER A 179 -19.32 4.30 -19.05
#